data_AF-A0A0S2DEL2-F1
#
_entry.id   AF-A0A0S2DEL2-F1
#
_cell.length_a   1.000
_cell.length_b   1.000
_cell.length_c   1.000
_cell.angle_alpha   90.00
_cell.angle_beta   90.00
_cell.angle_gamma   90.00
#
_symmetry.space_group_name_H-M   'P 1'
#
loop_
_entity.id
_entity.type
_entity.pdbx_description
1 polymer ?
#
loop_
_entity_poly.entity_id
_entity_poly.type
_entity_poly.pdbx_seq_one_letter_code
_entity_poly.pdbx_strand_id
1 'polypeptide(L)' 'MKIRKMKSKMLALFAVALMGAAGTVAAIPAPGTCTAANQGQQVREYASNGSSRIYLCDANIWQLYAICDTRGRCIVVI' A
#
# COMPACT_ATOMS: atom_id res chain seq x y z
N MET A 1 40.23 -23.24 -19.46
CA MET A 1 38.97 -22.59 -19.88
C MET A 1 37.84 -22.96 -18.91
N LYS A 2 37.61 -22.23 -17.79
CA LYS A 2 36.41 -22.45 -16.93
C LYS A 2 36.12 -21.43 -15.79
N ILE A 3 36.48 -20.14 -15.92
CA ILE A 3 36.27 -19.16 -14.81
C ILE A 3 35.26 -18.03 -15.16
N ARG A 4 34.79 -17.93 -16.42
CA ARG A 4 33.96 -16.78 -16.85
C ARG A 4 32.44 -16.94 -16.70
N LYS A 5 31.91 -18.01 -16.09
CA LYS A 5 30.45 -18.28 -16.11
C LYS A 5 29.69 -17.96 -14.82
N MET A 6 30.36 -17.64 -13.70
CA MET A 6 29.69 -17.40 -12.41
C MET A 6 29.36 -15.94 -12.11
N LYS A 7 30.09 -14.96 -12.69
CA LYS A 7 29.85 -13.52 -12.43
C LYS A 7 28.53 -12.99 -13.01
N SER A 8 28.02 -13.60 -14.10
CA SER A 8 26.84 -13.09 -14.79
C SER A 8 25.52 -13.38 -14.08
N LYS A 9 25.48 -14.40 -13.21
CA LYS A 9 24.24 -14.77 -12.49
C LYS A 9 24.01 -13.93 -11.24
N MET A 10 25.08 -13.43 -10.63
CA MET A 10 24.99 -12.61 -9.42
C MET A 10 24.56 -11.17 -9.71
N LEU A 11 24.87 -10.65 -10.91
CA LEU A 11 24.41 -9.32 -11.33
C LEU A 11 22.90 -9.29 -11.61
N ALA A 12 22.34 -10.36 -12.17
CA ALA A 12 20.91 -10.45 -12.45
C ALA A 12 20.07 -10.51 -11.16
N LEU A 13 20.58 -11.15 -10.11
CA LEU A 13 19.93 -11.22 -8.80
C LEU A 13 19.91 -9.87 -8.07
N PHE A 14 20.89 -9.00 -8.32
CA PHE A 14 20.89 -7.64 -7.75
C PHE A 14 19.91 -6.69 -8.45
N ALA A 15 19.69 -6.88 -9.76
CA ALA A 15 18.73 -6.06 -10.51
C ALA A 15 17.27 -6.35 -10.12
N VAL A 16 16.93 -7.61 -9.82
CA VAL A 16 15.59 -7.99 -9.36
C VAL A 16 15.31 -7.51 -7.93
N ALA A 17 16.33 -7.42 -7.08
CA ALA A 17 16.19 -6.92 -5.71
C ALA A 17 15.86 -5.41 -5.63
N LEU A 18 16.18 -4.63 -6.67
CA LEU A 18 15.89 -3.19 -6.71
C LEU A 18 14.51 -2.85 -7.30
N MET A 19 13.85 -3.79 -7.98
CA MET A 19 12.50 -3.57 -8.54
C MET A 19 11.37 -3.85 -7.52
N GLY A 20 11.69 -4.48 -6.39
CA GLY A 20 10.72 -4.77 -5.32
C GLY A 20 10.58 -3.66 -4.26
N ALA A 21 11.38 -2.60 -4.36
CA ALA A 21 11.40 -1.50 -3.39
C ALA A 21 10.91 -0.18 -3.99
N ALA A 22 9.81 -0.22 -4.75
CA ALA A 22 8.94 0.95 -4.90
C ALA A 22 8.05 1.11 -3.65
N GLY A 23 8.63 0.91 -2.46
CA GLY A 23 8.12 1.49 -1.23
C GLY A 23 8.66 2.92 -1.18
N THR A 24 8.29 3.75 -2.16
CA THR A 24 8.39 5.18 -1.93
C THR A 24 7.53 5.40 -0.69
N VAL A 25 8.12 5.94 0.37
CA VAL A 25 7.38 6.67 1.38
C VAL A 25 6.82 7.91 0.68
N ALA A 26 5.90 7.70 -0.26
CA ALA A 26 5.05 8.73 -0.78
C ALA A 26 4.42 9.32 0.48
N ALA A 27 4.83 10.54 0.81
CA ALA A 27 4.28 11.31 1.90
C ALA A 27 2.78 11.08 1.85
N ILE A 28 2.22 10.44 2.89
CA ILE A 28 0.80 10.11 2.96
C ILE A 28 0.08 11.40 2.57
N PRO A 29 -0.54 11.48 1.37
CA PRO A 29 -1.12 12.71 0.91
C PRO A 29 -2.10 13.14 2.00
N ALA A 30 -2.04 14.41 2.38
CA ALA A 30 -2.93 14.97 3.38
C ALA A 30 -4.35 14.50 3.05
N PRO A 31 -5.14 14.03 4.04
CA PRO A 31 -6.49 13.55 3.81
C PRO A 31 -7.27 14.63 3.04
N GLY A 32 -7.70 14.34 1.81
CA GLY A 32 -8.32 15.38 0.99
C GLY A 32 -8.81 14.90 -0.37
N THR A 33 -8.01 14.14 -1.13
CA THR A 33 -8.42 13.65 -2.46
C THR A 33 -7.79 12.31 -2.80
N CYS A 34 -8.58 11.42 -3.41
CA CYS A 34 -8.06 10.20 -4.06
C CYS A 34 -7.61 10.59 -5.47
N THR A 35 -6.42 10.18 -5.85
CA THR A 35 -5.69 10.55 -7.05
C THR A 35 -4.92 9.33 -7.57
N ALA A 36 -4.40 9.40 -8.79
CA ALA A 36 -3.52 8.35 -9.30
C ALA A 36 -2.28 8.11 -8.42
N ALA A 37 -1.81 9.12 -7.67
CA ALA A 37 -0.61 9.01 -6.83
C ALA A 37 -0.82 8.20 -5.53
N ASN A 38 -2.07 8.05 -5.07
CA ASN A 38 -2.44 7.29 -3.88
C ASN A 38 -3.40 6.13 -4.16
N GLN A 39 -3.51 5.71 -5.42
CA GLN A 39 -4.26 4.53 -5.81
C GLN A 39 -3.82 3.31 -4.98
N GLY A 40 -4.80 2.61 -4.40
CA GLY A 40 -4.58 1.46 -3.52
C GLY A 40 -4.20 1.80 -2.07
N GLN A 41 -4.02 3.08 -1.72
CA GLN A 41 -3.81 3.46 -0.33
C GLN A 41 -5.07 3.27 0.51
N GLN A 42 -4.86 2.97 1.79
CA GLN A 42 -5.92 2.87 2.79
C GLN A 42 -5.79 3.98 3.81
N VAL A 43 -6.92 4.59 4.15
CA VAL A 43 -7.02 5.58 5.22
C VAL A 43 -8.00 5.08 6.27
N ARG A 44 -7.61 5.21 7.54
CA ARG A 44 -8.48 4.89 8.68
C ARG A 44 -8.94 6.16 9.35
N GLU A 45 -10.25 6.36 9.37
CA GLU A 45 -10.92 7.44 10.09
C GLU A 45 -11.44 6.89 11.42
N TYR A 46 -11.12 7.55 12.53
CA TYR A 46 -11.61 7.20 13.86
C TYR A 46 -12.76 8.12 14.26
N ALA A 47 -13.86 7.52 14.69
CA ALA A 47 -14.96 8.24 15.31
C ALA A 47 -14.64 8.54 16.79
N SER A 48 -15.34 9.52 17.35
CA SER A 48 -15.19 9.92 18.76
C SER A 48 -15.50 8.80 19.76
N ASN A 49 -16.30 7.81 19.36
CA ASN A 49 -16.63 6.64 20.18
C ASN A 49 -15.57 5.52 20.09
N GLY A 50 -14.49 5.70 19.34
CA GLY A 50 -13.42 4.71 19.16
C GLY A 50 -13.70 3.67 18.06
N SER A 51 -14.85 3.72 17.39
CA SER A 51 -15.06 2.96 16.15
C SER A 51 -14.24 3.56 15.01
N SER A 52 -14.04 2.81 13.92
CA SER A 52 -13.30 3.33 12.77
C SER A 52 -13.86 2.86 11.44
N ARG A 53 -13.59 3.64 10.39
CA ARG A 53 -13.93 3.35 9.00
C ARG A 53 -12.64 3.32 8.20
N ILE A 54 -12.49 2.31 7.35
CA ILE A 54 -11.34 2.18 6.46
C ILE A 54 -11.84 2.50 5.06
N TYR A 55 -11.18 3.44 4.40
CA TYR A 55 -11.43 3.79 3.00
C TYR A 55 -10.24 3.35 2.15
N LEU A 56 -10.54 2.82 0.96
CA LEU A 56 -9.58 2.48 -0.08
C LEU A 56 -9.69 3.53 -1.19
N CYS A 57 -8.55 4.07 -1.64
CA CYS A 57 -8.52 4.90 -2.84
C CYS A 57 -8.55 3.99 -4.06
N ASP A 58 -9.67 3.97 -4.76
CA ASP A 58 -9.85 3.23 -6.00
C ASP A 58 -10.56 4.09 -7.07
N ALA A 59 -10.08 4.01 -8.30
CA ALA A 59 -10.61 4.75 -9.44
C ALA A 59 -10.75 6.28 -9.19
N ASN A 60 -9.81 6.88 -8.46
CA ASN A 60 -9.83 8.29 -8.02
C ASN A 60 -10.97 8.63 -7.04
N ILE A 61 -11.57 7.64 -6.38
CA ILE A 61 -12.62 7.81 -5.37
C ILE A 61 -12.22 7.09 -4.08
N TRP A 62 -12.47 7.71 -2.93
CA TRP A 62 -12.36 7.02 -1.64
C TRP A 62 -13.61 6.16 -1.43
N GLN A 63 -13.44 4.84 -1.55
CA GLN A 63 -14.51 3.87 -1.32
C GLN A 63 -14.43 3.31 0.10
N LEU A 64 -15.57 3.14 0.76
CA LEU A 64 -15.62 2.50 2.06
C LEU A 64 -15.29 1.02 1.90
N TYR A 65 -14.18 0.59 2.50
CA TYR A 65 -13.70 -0.78 2.42
C TYR A 65 -14.14 -1.62 3.62
N ALA A 66 -14.04 -1.06 4.83
CA ALA A 66 -14.42 -1.76 6.05
C ALA A 66 -14.91 -0.82 7.15
N ILE A 67 -15.74 -1.35 8.04
CA ILE A 67 -16.20 -0.69 9.27
C ILE A 67 -15.73 -1.53 10.44
N CYS A 68 -15.07 -0.91 11.41
CA CYS A 68 -14.59 -1.57 12.62
C CYS A 68 -15.28 -1.02 13.87
N ASP A 69 -15.67 -1.92 14.76
CA ASP A 69 -16.19 -1.55 16.08
C ASP A 69 -15.10 -1.04 17.02
N THR A 70 -15.50 -0.64 18.23
CA THR A 70 -14.61 -0.11 19.27
C THR A 70 -13.61 -1.14 19.82
N ARG A 71 -13.77 -2.42 19.47
CA ARG A 71 -12.88 -3.52 19.85
C ARG A 71 -11.93 -3.92 18.70
N GLY A 72 -11.96 -3.18 17.59
CA GLY A 72 -11.14 -3.46 16.41
C GLY A 72 -11.67 -4.61 15.53
N ARG A 73 -12.90 -5.08 15.75
CA ARG A 73 -13.52 -6.09 14.89
C ARG A 73 -14.09 -5.42 13.66
N CYS A 74 -13.63 -5.84 12.48
CA CYS A 74 -13.96 -5.20 11.22
C CYS A 74 -14.87 -6.07 10.35
N ILE A 75 -15.80 -5.44 9.65
CA ILE A 75 -16.61 -6.04 8.59
C ILE A 75 -16.20 -5.37 7.28
N VAL A 76 -15.83 -6.17 6.27
CA VAL A 76 -15.59 -5.70 4.90
C VAL A 76 -16.94 -5.47 4.23
N VAL A 77 -17.10 -4.33 3.56
CA VAL A 77 -18.38 -3.87 3.00
C VAL A 77 -18.36 -3.65 1.48
N ILE A 78 -17.23 -3.98 0.83
CA ILE A 78 -17.03 -3.90 -0.61
C ILE A 78 -17.05 -5.30 -1.25
#